data_AF-A0A1A3SWF5-F1
#
_entry.id   AF-A0A1A3SWF5-F1
#
_cell.length_a   1.000
_cell.length_b   1.000
_cell.length_c   1.000
_cell.angle_alpha   90.00
_cell.angle_beta   90.00
_cell.angle_gamma   90.00
#
_symmetry.space_group_name_H-M   'P 1'
#
loop_
_entity.id
_entity.type
_entity.pdbx_description
1 polymer ?
#
loop_
_entity_poly.entity_id
_entity_poly.type
_entity_poly.pdbx_seq_one_letter_code
_entity_poly.pdbx_strand_id
1 'polypeptide(L)' 'MTASTQQYYDRAEVVAIARARGLKHITENSVITAAYEGHKPLKRTKINGRIYFAHNDVEAWLAGERLD' A
#
# COMPACT_ATOMS: atom_id res chain seq x y z
N MET A 1 12.53 -10.73 20.86
CA MET A 1 11.81 -10.87 19.58
C MET A 1 10.61 -9.95 19.63
N THR A 2 10.72 -8.74 19.08
CA THR A 2 9.57 -7.84 18.95
C THR A 2 8.71 -8.39 17.82
N ALA A 3 7.57 -9.00 18.14
CA ALA A 3 6.56 -9.26 17.12
C ALA A 3 6.21 -7.90 16.51
N SER A 4 6.64 -7.66 15.27
CA SER A 4 6.32 -6.45 14.53
C SER A 4 4.80 -6.38 14.52
N THR A 5 4.24 -5.45 15.29
CA THR A 5 2.79 -5.23 15.31
C THR A 5 2.43 -4.89 13.87
N GLN A 6 1.70 -5.78 13.20
CA GLN A 6 1.33 -5.60 11.80
C GLN A 6 0.63 -4.25 11.66
N GLN A 7 1.31 -3.27 11.09
CA GLN A 7 0.73 -1.96 10.85
C GLN A 7 -0.16 -2.01 9.61
N TYR A 8 -1.26 -1.28 9.67
CA TYR A 8 -2.26 -1.22 8.63
C TYR A 8 -2.45 0.23 8.21
N TYR A 9 -2.44 0.46 6.90
CA TYR A 9 -2.55 1.78 6.30
C TYR A 9 -3.84 1.90 5.50
N ASP A 10 -4.46 3.07 5.54
CA ASP A 10 -5.49 3.41 4.56
C ASP A 10 -4.88 3.91 3.24
N ARG A 11 -5.73 4.19 2.24
CA ARG A 11 -5.27 4.60 0.90
C ARG A 11 -4.43 5.87 0.92
N ALA A 12 -4.80 6.86 1.73
CA ALA A 12 -4.09 8.13 1.80
C ALA A 12 -2.71 7.95 2.44
N GLU A 13 -2.63 7.12 3.48
CA GLU A 13 -1.36 6.77 4.12
C GLU A 13 -0.41 6.01 3.17
N VAL A 14 -0.93 5.08 2.37
CA VAL A 14 -0.13 4.38 1.35
C VAL A 14 0.46 5.36 0.33
N VAL A 15 -0.33 6.34 -0.12
CA VAL A 15 0.16 7.40 -1.02
C VAL A 15 1.23 8.26 -0.35
N ALA A 16 1.05 8.59 0.93
CA ALA A 16 2.05 9.34 1.69
C ALA A 16 3.38 8.58 1.79
N ILE A 17 3.34 7.26 2.06
CA ILE A 17 4.52 6.40 2.08
C ILE A 17 5.21 6.37 0.71
N ALA A 18 4.44 6.20 -0.37
CA ALA A 18 4.98 6.20 -1.72
C ALA A 18 5.68 7.52 -2.06
N ARG A 19 5.05 8.66 -1.74
CA ARG A 19 5.62 9.99 -1.95
C ARG A 19 6.86 10.24 -1.10
N ALA A 20 6.87 9.78 0.15
CA ALA A 20 8.05 9.86 1.02
C ALA A 20 9.24 9.08 0.45
N ARG A 21 8.97 8.02 -0.33
CA ARG A 21 9.98 7.24 -1.07
C ARG A 21 10.41 7.87 -2.40
N GLY A 22 9.79 8.98 -2.81
CA GLY A 22 10.05 9.63 -4.09
C GLY A 22 9.15 9.17 -5.24
N LEU A 23 8.23 8.23 -5.01
CA LEU A 23 7.27 7.73 -6.00
C LEU A 23 6.10 8.71 -6.15
N LYS A 24 6.36 9.88 -6.75
CA LYS A 24 5.38 10.98 -6.88
C LYS A 24 4.20 10.66 -7.79
N HIS A 25 4.37 9.71 -8.71
CA HIS A 25 3.33 9.25 -9.64
C HIS A 25 2.28 8.36 -8.97
N ILE A 26 2.55 7.83 -7.77
CA ILE A 26 1.58 7.03 -7.02
C ILE A 26 0.52 7.95 -6.43
N THR A 27 -0.73 7.64 -6.78
CA THR A 27 -1.94 8.33 -6.32
C THR A 27 -2.89 7.35 -5.66
N GLU A 28 -3.97 7.84 -5.05
CA GLU A 28 -5.00 6.96 -4.49
C GLU A 28 -5.61 6.06 -5.58
N ASN A 29 -5.69 6.54 -6.82
CA ASN A 29 -6.15 5.73 -7.94
C ASN A 29 -5.17 4.58 -8.24
N SER A 30 -3.86 4.85 -8.21
CA SER A 30 -2.84 3.80 -8.34
C SER A 30 -2.99 2.72 -7.26
N VAL A 31 -3.27 3.12 -6.02
CA VAL A 31 -3.55 2.21 -4.89
C VAL A 31 -4.82 1.39 -5.15
N ILE A 32 -5.89 2.01 -5.68
CA ILE A 32 -7.13 1.31 -6.03
C ILE A 32 -6.88 0.29 -7.15
N THR A 33 -6.25 0.69 -8.25
CA THR A 33 -5.91 -0.23 -9.35
C THR A 33 -5.04 -1.38 -8.84
N ALA A 34 -4.00 -1.10 -8.05
CA ALA A 34 -3.15 -2.13 -7.45
C ALA A 34 -3.89 -3.09 -6.50
N ALA A 35 -5.00 -2.65 -5.90
CA ALA A 35 -5.76 -3.43 -4.93
C ALA A 35 -7.00 -4.14 -5.50
N TYR A 36 -7.55 -3.65 -6.60
CA TYR A 36 -8.83 -4.09 -7.16
C TYR A 36 -8.70 -4.65 -8.58
N GLU A 37 -7.67 -4.26 -9.34
CA GLU A 37 -7.56 -4.52 -10.78
C GLU A 37 -6.31 -5.35 -11.12
N GLY A 38 -6.36 -6.00 -12.29
CA GLY A 38 -5.24 -6.80 -12.82
C GLY A 38 -4.75 -7.90 -11.87
N HIS A 39 -3.43 -7.93 -11.65
CA HIS A 39 -2.74 -8.91 -10.81
C HIS A 39 -2.93 -8.70 -9.32
N LYS A 40 -3.54 -7.58 -8.90
CA LYS A 40 -3.81 -7.21 -7.50
C LYS A 40 -2.55 -7.34 -6.61
N PRO A 41 -1.44 -6.67 -6.96
CA PRO A 41 -0.21 -6.73 -6.18
C PRO A 41 -0.36 -6.22 -4.74
N LEU A 42 -1.39 -5.40 -4.47
CA LEU A 42 -1.64 -4.87 -3.13
C LEU A 42 -2.83 -5.59 -2.46
N LYS A 43 -2.56 -6.31 -1.38
CA LYS A 43 -3.59 -7.09 -0.67
C LYS A 43 -4.47 -6.20 0.22
N ARG A 44 -5.79 -6.34 0.04
CA ARG A 44 -6.81 -5.66 0.86
C ARG A 44 -7.09 -6.46 2.12
N THR A 45 -7.01 -5.80 3.28
CA THR A 45 -7.42 -6.34 4.57
C THR A 45 -8.65 -5.59 5.06
N LYS A 46 -9.73 -6.30 5.38
CA LYS A 46 -10.96 -5.69 5.92
C LYS A 46 -10.92 -5.76 7.44
N ILE A 47 -10.94 -4.60 8.10
CA ILE A 47 -10.97 -4.47 9.56
C ILE A 47 -12.15 -3.57 9.92
N ASN A 48 -13.10 -4.08 10.71
CA ASN A 48 -14.30 -3.35 11.14
C ASN A 48 -15.05 -2.64 9.99
N GLY A 49 -15.17 -3.31 8.84
CA GLY A 49 -15.89 -2.76 7.68
C GLY A 49 -15.07 -1.84 6.78
N ARG A 50 -13.88 -1.41 7.20
CA ARG A 50 -12.97 -0.55 6.43
C ARG A 50 -11.86 -1.37 5.78
N ILE A 51 -11.36 -0.89 4.65
CA ILE A 51 -10.25 -1.51 3.92
C ILE A 51 -8.95 -0.86 4.33
N TYR A 52 -7.98 -1.69 4.67
CA TYR A 52 -6.62 -1.32 5.02
C TYR A 52 -5.63 -2.20 4.25
N PHE A 53 -4.37 -1.74 4.20
CA PHE A 53 -3.26 -2.41 3.55
C PHE A 53 -2.18 -2.68 4.58
N ALA A 54 -1.73 -3.93 4.66
CA ALA A 54 -0.70 -4.29 5.61
C ALA A 54 0.65 -3.68 5.20
N HIS A 55 1.44 -3.25 6.18
CA HIS A 55 2.76 -2.64 5.95
C HIS A 55 3.62 -3.45 4.98
N ASN A 56 3.81 -4.74 5.25
CA ASN A 56 4.65 -5.61 4.42
C ASN A 56 4.14 -5.70 2.96
N ASP A 57 2.81 -5.71 2.75
CA ASP A 57 2.24 -5.76 1.41
C ASP A 57 2.45 -4.43 0.68
N VAL A 58 2.31 -3.30 1.40
CA VAL A 58 2.61 -1.96 0.87
C VAL A 58 4.08 -1.85 0.50
N GLU A 59 4.99 -2.28 1.37
CA GLU A 59 6.42 -2.24 1.11
C GLU A 59 6.82 -3.10 -0.08
N ALA A 60 6.30 -4.33 -0.16
CA ALA A 60 6.57 -5.24 -1.27
C ALA A 60 6.07 -4.67 -2.61
N TRP A 61 4.88 -4.09 -2.61
CA TRP A 61 4.35 -3.43 -3.80
C TRP A 61 5.22 -2.23 -4.22
N LEU A 62 5.50 -1.31 -3.30
CA LEU A 62 6.31 -0.12 -3.59
C LEU A 62 7.77 -0.44 -3.95
N ALA A 63 8.32 -1.57 -3.48
CA ALA A 63 9.66 -2.01 -3.86
C ALA A 63 9.77 -2.46 -5.32
N GLY A 64 8.65 -2.88 -5.93
CA GLY A 64 8.57 -3.21 -7.35
C GLY A 64 8.36 -1.99 -8.26
N GLU A 65 7.96 -0.85 -7.69
CA GLU A 65 7.71 0.37 -8.44
C GLU A 65 9.01 1.13 -8.70
N ARG A 66 9.16 1.64 -9.92
CA ARG A 66 10.35 2.39 -10.33
C ARG A 66 10.21 3.86 -9.97
N LEU A 67 11.26 4.44 -9.41
CA LEU A 67 11.40 5.89 -9.29
C LEU A 67 11.60 6.45 -10.72
N ASP A 68 10.60 7.17 -11.20
CA ASP A 68 10.65 7.92 -12.47
C ASP A 68 11.25 9.31 -12.25
#